data_AF-A0A1R1JNB0-F1
#
_entry.id   AF-A0A1R1JNB0-F1
#
_cell.length_a   1.000
_cell.length_b   1.000
_cell.length_c   1.000
_cell.angle_alpha   90.00
_cell.angle_beta   90.00
_cell.angle_gamma   90.00
#
_symmetry.space_group_name_H-M   'P 1'
#
loop_
_entity.id
_entity.type
_entity.pdbx_description
1 polymer ?
#
loop_
_entity_poly.entity_id
_entity_poly.type
_entity_poly.pdbx_seq_one_letter_code
_entity_poly.pdbx_strand_id
1 'polypeptide(L)' 'MLDDDFLSAVARLPEVGDPILRECDGIRRVLTRAAELEATAAQLRQHAGTMAKVLGRRIAKSWPPAERRAAGLED' A
#
# COMPACT_ATOMS: atom_id res chain seq x y z
N MET A 1 19.10 -10.31 -2.61
CA MET A 1 18.17 -9.69 -3.58
C MET A 1 18.45 -10.35 -4.93
N LEU A 2 17.47 -10.55 -5.81
CA LEU A 2 17.74 -11.06 -7.17
C LEU A 2 18.40 -9.95 -7.99
N ASP A 3 19.70 -9.76 -7.76
CA ASP A 3 20.53 -8.78 -8.45
C ASP A 3 21.01 -9.29 -9.81
N ASP A 4 21.53 -8.37 -10.62
CA ASP A 4 21.86 -8.65 -12.02
C ASP A 4 23.04 -9.62 -12.16
N ASP A 5 23.95 -9.64 -11.18
CA ASP A 5 25.08 -10.57 -11.13
C ASP A 5 24.60 -12.00 -10.90
N PHE A 6 23.64 -12.20 -9.99
CA PHE A 6 23.00 -13.50 -9.77
C PHE A 6 22.31 -14.01 -11.04
N LEU A 7 21.50 -13.16 -11.70
CA LEU A 7 20.79 -13.58 -12.92
C LEU A 7 21.74 -13.89 -14.08
N SER A 8 22.81 -13.11 -14.21
CA SER A 8 23.85 -13.33 -15.21
C SER A 8 24.59 -14.65 -14.97
N ALA A 9 24.83 -15.02 -13.70
CA ALA A 9 25.42 -16.30 -13.34
C ALA A 9 24.47 -17.48 -13.65
N VAL A 10 23.18 -17.36 -13.31
CA VAL A 10 22.17 -18.38 -13.59
C VAL A 10 21.99 -18.61 -15.09
N ALA A 11 22.02 -17.54 -15.90
CA ALA A 11 21.89 -17.64 -17.36
C ALA A 11 23.01 -18.44 -18.04
N ARG A 12 24.15 -18.64 -17.36
CA ARG A 12 25.27 -19.43 -17.87
C ARG A 12 25.18 -20.92 -17.53
N LEU A 13 24.20 -21.33 -16.73
CA LEU A 13 24.04 -22.73 -16.32
C LEU A 13 23.28 -23.52 -17.40
N PRO A 14 23.92 -24.50 -18.06
CA PRO A 14 23.21 -25.37 -18.98
C PRO A 14 22.18 -26.22 -18.21
N GLU A 15 21.05 -26.49 -18.87
CA GLU A 15 19.91 -27.31 -18.38
C GLU A 15 19.06 -26.69 -17.25
N VAL A 16 19.67 -26.04 -16.25
CA VAL A 16 18.96 -25.53 -15.06
C VAL A 16 18.77 -24.01 -15.03
N GLY A 17 19.48 -23.25 -15.87
CA GLY A 17 19.38 -21.79 -15.91
C GLY A 17 17.98 -21.29 -16.25
N ASP A 18 17.40 -21.81 -17.33
CA ASP A 18 16.06 -21.41 -17.81
C ASP A 18 14.94 -21.64 -16.77
N PRO A 19 14.82 -22.83 -16.13
CA PRO A 19 13.87 -23.02 -15.04
C PRO A 19 14.04 -22.01 -13.90
N ILE A 20 15.27 -21.77 -13.45
CA ILE A 20 15.54 -20.86 -12.33
C ILE A 20 15.18 -19.42 -12.72
N LEU A 21 15.47 -18.99 -13.94
CA LEU A 21 15.10 -17.65 -14.42
C LEU A 21 13.57 -17.45 -14.45
N ARG A 22 12.80 -18.48 -14.84
CA ARG A 22 11.33 -18.40 -14.78
C ARG A 22 10.80 -18.26 -13.35
N GLU A 23 11.38 -18.98 -12.41
CA GLU A 23 11.03 -18.84 -10.98
C GLU A 23 11.39 -17.44 -10.48
N CYS A 24 12.56 -16.90 -10.87
CA CYS A 24 12.97 -15.54 -10.54
C CYS A 24 12.00 -14.49 -11.10
N ASP A 25 11.53 -14.67 -12.34
CA ASP A 25 10.50 -13.82 -12.93
C ASP A 25 9.17 -13.94 -12.19
N GLY A 26 8.79 -15.15 -11.76
CA GLY A 26 7.62 -15.38 -10.92
C GLY A 26 7.70 -14.60 -9.61
N ILE A 27 8.83 -14.71 -8.90
CA ILE A 27 9.10 -13.97 -7.65
C ILE A 27 9.02 -12.46 -7.91
N ARG A 28 9.67 -11.96 -8.97
CA ARG A 28 9.63 -10.53 -9.33
C ARG A 28 8.21 -10.03 -9.56
N ARG A 29 7.38 -10.78 -10.29
CA ARG A 29 5.96 -10.41 -10.52
C ARG A 29 5.18 -10.33 -9.22
N VAL A 30 5.37 -11.28 -8.30
CA VAL A 30 4.71 -11.27 -6.99
C VAL A 30 5.13 -10.05 -6.17
N LEU A 31 6.42 -9.73 -6.14
CA LEU A 31 6.94 -8.55 -5.44
C LEU A 31 6.41 -7.24 -6.03
N THR A 32 6.39 -7.11 -7.36
CA THR A 32 5.79 -5.96 -8.05
C THR A 32 4.31 -5.81 -7.65
N ARG A 33 3.56 -6.91 -7.65
CA ARG A 33 2.15 -6.89 -7.26
C ARG A 33 1.96 -6.49 -5.79
N ALA A 34 2.83 -6.95 -4.90
CA ALA A 34 2.80 -6.55 -3.49
C ALA A 34 3.02 -5.04 -3.33
N ALA A 35 4.00 -4.46 -4.03
CA ALA A 35 4.26 -3.02 -4.01
C ALA A 35 3.07 -2.19 -4.54
N GLU A 36 2.41 -2.65 -5.61
CA GLU A 36 1.18 -2.01 -6.11
C GLU A 36 0.04 -2.02 -5.07
N LEU A 37 -0.13 -3.14 -4.37
CA LEU A 37 -1.14 -3.28 -3.32
C LEU A 37 -0.83 -2.38 -2.12
N GLU A 38 0.44 -2.26 -1.74
CA GLU A 38 0.87 -1.33 -0.69
C GLU A 38 0.61 0.13 -1.06
N ALA A 39 0.93 0.52 -2.30
CA ALA A 39 0.62 1.86 -2.82
C ALA A 39 -0.89 2.14 -2.80
N THR A 40 -1.69 1.16 -3.23
CA THR A 40 -3.16 1.25 -3.17
C THR A 40 -3.67 1.40 -1.75
N ALA A 41 -3.15 0.60 -0.81
CA ALA A 41 -3.51 0.68 0.60
C ALA A 41 -3.16 2.05 1.20
N ALA A 42 -2.01 2.62 0.84
CA ALA A 42 -1.61 3.96 1.27
C ALA A 42 -2.60 5.03 0.77
N GLN A 43 -2.99 4.97 -0.51
CA GLN A 43 -3.98 5.89 -1.08
C GLN A 43 -5.34 5.78 -0.39
N LEU A 44 -5.81 4.56 -0.12
CA LEU A 44 -7.07 4.33 0.59
C LEU A 44 -7.03 4.90 2.02
N ARG A 45 -5.93 4.73 2.74
CA ARG A 45 -5.74 5.34 4.08
C ARG A 45 -5.79 6.87 4.01
N GLN A 46 -5.13 7.47 3.02
CA GLN A 46 -5.17 8.93 2.82
C GLN A 46 -6.59 9.42 2.51
N HIS A 47 -7.32 8.69 1.67
CA HIS A 47 -8.71 8.99 1.34
C HIS A 47 -9.61 8.91 2.58
N ALA A 48 -9.51 7.84 3.37
CA ALA A 48 -10.23 7.69 4.64
C ALA A 48 -9.92 8.82 5.62
N GLY A 49 -8.65 9.21 5.75
CA GLY A 49 -8.25 10.35 6.57
C GLY A 49 -8.86 11.68 6.09
N THR A 50 -9.01 11.85 4.78
CA THR A 50 -9.67 13.03 4.19
C THR A 50 -11.17 13.02 4.48
N MET A 51 -11.84 11.88 4.29
CA MET A 51 -13.26 11.72 4.61
C MET A 51 -13.54 12.02 6.09
N ALA A 52 -12.71 11.49 7.00
CA ALA A 52 -12.84 11.74 8.44
C ALA A 52 -12.72 13.24 8.76
N LYS A 53 -11.76 13.94 8.16
CA LYS A 53 -11.61 15.41 8.32
C LYS A 53 -12.82 16.17 7.79
N VAL A 54 -13.33 15.80 6.62
CA VAL A 54 -14.53 16.43 6.03
C VAL A 54 -15.75 16.21 6.93
N LEU A 55 -15.94 14.99 7.42
CA LEU A 55 -17.02 14.66 8.33
C LEU A 55 -16.91 15.45 9.64
N GLY A 56 -15.72 15.48 10.27
CA GLY A 56 -15.49 16.25 11.48
C GLY A 56 -15.80 17.74 11.31
N ARG A 57 -15.41 18.35 10.18
CA ARG A 57 -15.76 19.74 9.85
C ARG A 57 -17.26 19.96 9.66
N ARG A 58 -17.95 19.00 9.03
CA ARG A 58 -19.41 19.07 8.85
C ARG A 58 -20.12 19.01 10.20
N ILE A 59 -19.79 18.02 11.02
CA ILE A 59 -20.27 17.85 12.38
C ILE A 59 -20.08 19.14 13.19
N ALA A 60 -18.87 19.70 13.20
CA ALA A 60 -18.57 20.92 13.94
C ALA A 60 -19.41 22.13 13.51
N LYS A 61 -19.82 22.20 12.24
CA LYS A 61 -20.67 23.27 11.68
C LYS A 61 -22.15 23.03 11.90
N SER A 62 -22.60 21.78 11.85
CA SER A 62 -24.03 21.44 11.89
C SER A 62 -24.56 21.20 13.30
N TRP A 63 -23.70 20.83 14.26
CA TRP A 63 -24.17 20.45 15.58
C TRP A 63 -24.39 21.66 16.48
N PRO A 64 -25.56 21.76 17.14
CA PRO A 64 -25.79 22.69 18.22
C PRO A 64 -24.75 22.54 19.34
N PRO A 65 -24.47 23.59 20.13
CA PRO A 65 -23.53 23.51 21.27
C PRO A 65 -23.80 22.34 22.23
N ALA A 66 -25.08 22.01 22.48
CA ALA A 66 -25.46 20.90 23.36
C ALA A 66 -24.97 19.53 22.84
N GLU A 67 -25.04 19.29 21.52
CA GLU A 67 -24.59 18.05 20.90
C GLU A 67 -23.05 17.98 20.84
N ARG A 68 -22.38 19.12 20.66
CA ARG A 68 -20.91 19.21 20.72
C ARG A 68 -20.39 18.90 22.13
N ARG A 69 -21.05 19.39 23.18
CA ARG A 69 -20.75 19.02 24.59
C ARG A 69 -20.96 17.54 24.86
N ALA A 70 -22.09 17.00 24.43
CA ALA A 70 -22.41 15.59 24.66
C ALA A 70 -21.40 14.64 24.00
N ALA A 71 -20.79 15.05 22.89
CA ALA A 71 -19.75 14.29 22.20
C ALA A 71 -18.32 14.59 22.64
N GLY A 72 -18.11 15.46 23.65
CA GLY A 72 -16.78 15.83 24.14
C GLY A 72 -15.92 16.58 23.12
N LEU A 73 -16.55 17.42 22.28
CA LEU A 73 -15.89 18.20 21.21
C LEU A 73 -15.71 19.70 21.57
N GLU A 74 -15.97 20.10 22.82
CA GLU A 74 -15.58 21.42 23.35
C GLU A 74 -14.21 21.28 24.06
N ASP A 75 -13.33 22.30 23.94
CA ASP A 75 -12.02 22.38 24.62
C ASP A 75 -12.14 22.27 26.15
#